data_AF-A0A4U5M273-F1
#
_entry.id   AF-A0A4U5M273-F1
#
_cell.length_a   1.000
_cell.length_b   1.000
_cell.length_c   1.000
_cell.angle_alpha   90.00
_cell.angle_beta   90.00
_cell.angle_gamma   90.00
#
_symmetry.space_group_name_H-M   'P 1'
#
loop_
_entity.id
_entity.type
_entity.pdbx_description
1 polymer ?
#
loop_
_entity_poly.entity_id
_entity_poly.type
_entity_poly.pdbx_seq_one_letter_code
_entity_poly.pdbx_strand_id
1 'polypeptide(L)'
;MEPTPYWFQLVVGFVYMAVAVVCMPVYGRIVYLFATQKLYKNVPCYRIIIHTGVLQMMMGSGSFFYGLMQVFNYDFLRLALYTITIMSVGIKMEALLSLVLAVNRASVTLKLHLFSSLFYKASIYIIWIFGTIDFIIFCTPLAAKTAVPGQFQSHHDRSKPYSYLVKDIGSYICMISYICTFVLYTIIVFNIIKLRLKSAHFTSSKTERSVLLYAIIQFAFKVILELVSSFHVVPTTPMGEFAMFMGYALMHLLVSPVLFLMLNRKLRRDFLRRSSTIQVSCQRTLYIHP
;
A
#
# COMPACT_ATOMS: atom_id res chain seq x y z
N MET A 1 16.21 25.59 -12.03
CA MET A 1 16.21 24.17 -12.44
C MET A 1 16.59 24.15 -13.90
N GLU A 2 17.59 23.35 -14.27
CA GLU A 2 17.88 23.11 -15.68
C GLU A 2 16.66 22.45 -16.34
N PRO A 3 16.29 22.84 -17.57
CA PRO A 3 15.18 22.22 -18.28
C PRO A 3 15.49 20.74 -18.52
N THR A 4 14.55 19.87 -18.16
CA THR A 4 14.66 18.45 -18.44
C THR A 4 14.64 18.21 -19.95
N PRO A 5 15.52 17.35 -20.49
CA PRO A 5 15.46 16.99 -21.89
C PRO A 5 14.10 16.38 -22.25
N TYR A 6 13.46 16.85 -23.32
CA TYR A 6 12.13 16.40 -23.72
C TYR A 6 12.05 14.88 -23.96
N TRP A 7 13.09 14.27 -24.54
CA TRP A 7 13.15 12.82 -24.73
C TRP A 7 13.10 12.05 -23.40
N PHE A 8 13.71 12.59 -22.34
CA PHE A 8 13.72 11.95 -21.02
C PHE A 8 12.32 11.99 -20.40
N GLN A 9 11.64 13.13 -20.53
CA GLN A 9 10.24 13.27 -20.12
C GLN A 9 9.32 12.25 -20.82
N LEU A 10 9.47 12.05 -22.13
CA LEU A 10 8.70 11.04 -22.87
C LEU A 10 8.95 9.63 -22.33
N VAL A 11 10.22 9.25 -22.14
CA VAL A 11 10.60 7.94 -21.58
C VAL A 11 9.95 7.74 -20.22
N VAL A 12 10.07 8.70 -19.31
CA VAL A 12 9.46 8.62 -17.97
C VAL A 12 7.94 8.43 -18.06
N GLY A 13 7.27 9.21 -18.93
CA GLY A 13 5.84 9.10 -19.15
C GLY A 13 5.40 7.72 -19.61
N PHE A 14 6.08 7.15 -20.62
CA PHE A 14 5.80 5.80 -21.11
C PHE A 14 6.03 4.72 -20.05
N VAL A 15 7.10 4.83 -19.25
CA VAL A 15 7.37 3.83 -18.20
C VAL A 15 6.30 3.91 -17.10
N TYR A 16 5.89 5.10 -16.65
CA TYR A 16 4.80 5.24 -15.67
C TYR A 16 3.49 4.62 -16.17
N MET A 17 3.12 4.87 -17.43
CA MET A 17 1.94 4.28 -18.04
C MET A 17 2.07 2.75 -18.16
N ALA A 18 3.21 2.25 -18.63
CA ALA A 18 3.44 0.81 -18.81
C ALA A 18 3.35 0.05 -17.48
N VAL A 19 3.97 0.57 -16.42
CA VAL A 19 3.90 -0.05 -15.07
C VAL A 19 2.46 -0.14 -14.60
N ALA A 20 1.67 0.92 -14.74
CA ALA A 20 0.26 0.92 -14.35
C ALA A 20 -0.56 -0.09 -15.18
N VAL A 21 -0.43 -0.06 -16.51
CA VAL A 21 -1.19 -0.93 -17.43
C VAL A 21 -0.86 -2.41 -17.24
N VAL A 22 0.40 -2.75 -16.96
CA VAL A 22 0.81 -4.15 -16.77
C VAL A 22 0.46 -4.64 -15.37
N CYS A 23 0.69 -3.84 -14.33
CA CYS A 23 0.55 -4.30 -12.94
C CYS A 23 -0.90 -4.24 -12.45
N MET A 24 -1.69 -3.23 -12.85
CA MET A 24 -3.07 -3.07 -12.35
C MET A 24 -3.99 -4.27 -12.67
N PRO A 25 -4.00 -4.88 -13.87
CA PRO A 25 -4.85 -6.03 -14.15
C PRO A 25 -4.50 -7.25 -13.30
N VAL A 26 -3.20 -7.51 -13.12
CA VAL A 26 -2.71 -8.58 -12.23
C VAL A 26 -3.22 -8.35 -10.82
N TYR A 27 -3.14 -7.12 -10.35
CA TYR A 27 -3.55 -6.79 -9.00
C TYR A 27 -5.07 -6.79 -8.80
N GLY A 28 -5.81 -6.23 -9.75
CA GLY A 28 -7.27 -6.25 -9.76
C GLY A 28 -7.82 -7.67 -9.71
N ARG A 29 -7.17 -8.63 -10.39
CA ARG A 29 -7.54 -10.05 -10.30
C ARG A 29 -7.34 -10.63 -8.90
N ILE A 30 -6.27 -10.27 -8.19
CA ILE A 30 -6.04 -10.73 -6.80
C ILE A 30 -7.10 -10.15 -5.86
N VAL A 31 -7.38 -8.85 -5.97
CA VAL A 31 -8.42 -8.18 -5.17
C VAL A 31 -9.79 -8.80 -5.45
N TYR A 32 -10.10 -9.06 -6.72
CA TYR A 32 -11.34 -9.74 -7.13
C TYR A 32 -11.48 -11.14 -6.51
N LEU A 33 -10.41 -11.94 -6.48
CA LEU A 33 -10.43 -13.26 -5.82
C LEU A 33 -10.72 -13.16 -4.33
N PHE A 34 -10.12 -12.18 -3.63
CA PHE A 34 -10.40 -11.96 -2.22
C PHE A 34 -11.83 -11.45 -1.96
N ALA A 35 -12.36 -10.61 -2.85
CA ALA A 35 -13.71 -10.05 -2.71
C ALA A 35 -14.81 -11.08 -2.99
N THR A 36 -14.59 -11.99 -3.93
CA THR A 36 -15.61 -12.96 -4.39
C THR A 36 -15.68 -14.22 -3.55
N GLN A 37 -14.56 -14.73 -3.02
CA GLN A 37 -14.57 -15.97 -2.27
C GLN A 37 -15.02 -15.77 -0.82
N LYS A 38 -16.11 -16.46 -0.44
CA LYS A 38 -16.68 -16.43 0.93
C LYS A 38 -15.65 -16.80 2.01
N LEU A 39 -14.70 -17.67 1.68
CA LEU A 39 -13.62 -18.10 2.58
C LEU A 39 -12.78 -16.92 3.07
N TYR A 40 -12.45 -15.98 2.18
CA TYR A 40 -11.63 -14.81 2.52
C TYR A 40 -12.47 -13.70 3.16
N LYS A 41 -13.69 -13.48 2.67
CA LYS A 41 -14.56 -12.38 3.12
C LYS A 41 -14.92 -12.44 4.61
N ASN A 42 -14.94 -13.61 5.24
CA ASN A 42 -15.35 -13.73 6.65
C ASN A 42 -14.22 -13.41 7.65
N VAL A 43 -12.96 -13.35 7.20
CA VAL A 43 -11.82 -13.13 8.08
C VAL A 43 -11.42 -11.64 8.06
N PRO A 44 -11.36 -10.94 9.21
CA PRO A 44 -11.07 -9.50 9.27
C PRO A 44 -9.79 -9.08 8.55
N CYS A 45 -8.73 -9.88 8.69
CA CYS A 45 -7.45 -9.65 8.02
C CYS A 45 -7.57 -9.50 6.50
N TYR A 46 -8.35 -10.36 5.85
CA TYR A 46 -8.53 -10.29 4.39
C TYR A 46 -9.37 -9.10 3.97
N ARG A 47 -10.30 -8.62 4.81
CA ARG A 47 -11.04 -7.37 4.54
C ARG A 47 -10.10 -6.18 4.50
N ILE A 48 -9.19 -6.08 5.46
CA ILE A 48 -8.16 -5.03 5.49
C ILE A 48 -7.33 -5.09 4.20
N ILE A 49 -6.87 -6.29 3.82
CA ILE A 49 -6.10 -6.50 2.58
C ILE A 49 -6.89 -6.09 1.33
N ILE A 50 -8.20 -6.37 1.26
CA ILE A 50 -9.06 -5.91 0.15
C ILE A 50 -9.07 -4.39 0.08
N HIS A 51 -9.26 -3.69 1.20
CA HIS A 51 -9.25 -2.22 1.22
C HIS A 51 -7.89 -1.64 0.83
N THR A 52 -6.78 -2.21 1.34
CA THR A 52 -5.42 -1.85 0.89
C THR A 52 -5.27 -2.08 -0.61
N GLY A 53 -5.84 -3.16 -1.13
CA GLY A 53 -5.82 -3.47 -2.55
C GLY A 53 -6.56 -2.46 -3.41
N VAL A 54 -7.74 -2.03 -2.98
CA VAL A 54 -8.51 -0.97 -3.65
C VAL A 54 -7.72 0.34 -3.67
N LEU A 55 -7.08 0.74 -2.57
CA LEU A 55 -6.27 1.96 -2.54
C LEU A 55 -5.09 1.89 -3.51
N GLN A 56 -4.38 0.77 -3.56
CA GLN A 56 -3.26 0.62 -4.50
C GLN A 56 -3.71 0.62 -5.97
N MET A 57 -4.92 0.11 -6.28
CA MET A 57 -5.51 0.29 -7.62
C MET A 57 -5.80 1.77 -7.92
N MET A 58 -6.31 2.52 -6.95
CA MET A 58 -6.51 3.96 -7.09
C MET A 58 -5.17 4.69 -7.29
N MET A 59 -4.12 4.31 -6.56
CA MET A 59 -2.76 4.84 -6.74
C MET A 59 -2.20 4.54 -8.15
N GLY A 60 -2.47 3.36 -8.70
CA GLY A 60 -2.05 2.99 -10.06
C GLY A 60 -2.65 3.90 -11.13
N SER A 61 -3.89 4.35 -10.95
CA SER A 61 -4.48 5.37 -11.83
C SER A 61 -3.71 6.70 -11.79
N GLY A 62 -3.18 7.07 -10.61
CA GLY A 62 -2.28 8.21 -10.44
C GLY A 62 -1.02 8.09 -11.29
N SER A 63 -0.32 6.96 -11.24
CA SER A 63 0.85 6.72 -12.09
C SER A 63 0.52 6.79 -13.57
N PHE A 64 -0.62 6.25 -14.00
CA PHE A 64 -1.04 6.27 -15.40
C PHE A 64 -1.28 7.70 -15.92
N PHE A 65 -2.16 8.47 -15.26
CA PHE A 65 -2.48 9.84 -15.72
C PHE A 65 -1.31 10.80 -15.54
N TYR A 66 -0.48 10.60 -14.51
CA TYR A 66 0.74 11.37 -14.35
C TYR A 66 1.73 11.10 -15.49
N GLY A 67 1.88 9.84 -15.92
CA GLY A 67 2.66 9.51 -17.12
C GLY A 67 2.07 10.12 -18.40
N LEU A 68 0.75 10.12 -18.54
CA LEU A 68 0.05 10.73 -19.67
C LEU A 68 0.32 12.23 -19.78
N MET A 69 0.31 12.95 -18.65
CA MET A 69 0.67 14.37 -18.58
C MET A 69 2.10 14.63 -19.06
N GLN A 70 3.05 13.74 -18.72
CA GLN A 70 4.43 13.87 -19.20
C GLN A 70 4.52 13.68 -20.72
N VAL A 71 3.78 12.74 -21.30
CA VAL A 71 3.80 12.48 -22.76
C VAL A 71 3.22 13.66 -23.54
N PHE A 72 2.07 14.18 -23.13
CA PHE A 72 1.40 15.29 -23.84
C PHE A 72 1.94 16.68 -23.49
N ASN A 73 2.82 16.78 -22.49
CA ASN A 73 3.32 18.05 -21.97
C ASN A 73 2.19 19.00 -21.52
N TYR A 74 1.05 18.44 -21.09
CA TYR A 74 -0.14 19.18 -20.67
C TYR A 74 -1.02 18.28 -19.76
N ASP A 75 -1.64 18.86 -18.73
CA ASP A 75 -2.54 18.15 -17.82
C ASP A 75 -4.01 18.34 -18.24
N PHE A 76 -4.51 17.41 -19.06
CA PHE A 76 -5.88 17.44 -19.56
C PHE A 76 -6.89 17.41 -18.40
N LEU A 77 -7.70 18.47 -18.27
CA LEU A 77 -8.73 18.64 -17.22
C LEU A 77 -8.18 18.49 -15.79
N ARG A 78 -6.88 18.67 -15.57
CA ARG A 78 -6.21 18.43 -14.27
C ARG A 78 -6.31 16.97 -13.78
N LEU A 79 -6.51 16.01 -14.68
CA LEU A 79 -6.65 14.60 -14.31
C LEU A 79 -5.40 14.05 -13.61
N ALA A 80 -4.20 14.44 -14.06
CA ALA A 80 -2.97 14.02 -13.41
C ALA A 80 -2.89 14.61 -12.00
N LEU A 81 -3.22 15.89 -11.83
CA LEU A 81 -3.28 16.53 -10.52
C LEU A 81 -4.30 15.87 -9.56
N TYR A 82 -5.50 15.53 -10.03
CA TYR A 82 -6.48 14.87 -9.17
C TYR A 82 -6.03 13.46 -8.77
N THR A 83 -5.54 12.68 -9.72
CA THR A 83 -5.15 11.28 -9.46
C THR A 83 -3.84 11.17 -8.66
N ILE A 84 -2.89 12.10 -8.80
CA ILE A 84 -1.70 12.16 -7.93
C ILE A 84 -2.07 12.57 -6.49
N THR A 85 -3.11 13.39 -6.34
CA THR A 85 -3.67 13.74 -5.02
C THR A 85 -4.29 12.50 -4.36
N ILE A 86 -5.11 11.74 -5.12
CA ILE A 86 -5.64 10.44 -4.69
C ILE A 86 -4.50 9.49 -4.29
N MET A 87 -3.43 9.41 -5.10
CA MET A 87 -2.30 8.54 -4.81
C MET A 87 -1.67 8.88 -3.46
N SER A 88 -1.43 10.17 -3.20
CA SER A 88 -0.83 10.59 -1.93
C SER A 88 -1.73 10.38 -0.72
N VAL A 89 -3.03 10.61 -0.84
CA VAL A 89 -4.01 10.27 0.20
C VAL A 89 -3.99 8.76 0.44
N GLY A 90 -3.94 7.97 -0.64
CA GLY A 90 -3.83 6.52 -0.63
C GLY A 90 -2.62 6.01 0.15
N ILE A 91 -1.44 6.64 -0.01
CA ILE A 91 -0.23 6.30 0.76
C ILE A 91 -0.49 6.46 2.26
N LYS A 92 -1.09 7.58 2.68
CA LYS A 92 -1.41 7.84 4.11
C LYS A 92 -2.40 6.80 4.66
N MET A 93 -3.45 6.53 3.91
CA MET A 93 -4.45 5.52 4.28
C MET A 93 -3.84 4.11 4.35
N GLU A 94 -2.91 3.77 3.44
CA GLU A 94 -2.22 2.49 3.44
C GLU A 94 -1.33 2.32 4.67
N ALA A 95 -0.66 3.38 5.14
CA ALA A 95 0.12 3.34 6.38
C ALA A 95 -0.78 3.00 7.58
N LEU A 96 -1.95 3.64 7.68
CA LEU A 96 -2.93 3.38 8.73
C LEU A 96 -3.53 1.96 8.64
N LEU A 97 -3.89 1.50 7.44
CA LEU A 97 -4.38 0.13 7.24
C LEU A 97 -3.30 -0.92 7.55
N SER A 98 -2.03 -0.62 7.26
CA SER A 98 -0.90 -1.48 7.61
C SER A 98 -0.76 -1.62 9.13
N LEU A 99 -0.99 -0.54 9.88
CA LEU A 99 -1.04 -0.58 11.34
C LEU A 99 -2.20 -1.44 11.85
N VAL A 100 -3.41 -1.24 11.32
CA VAL A 100 -4.59 -2.05 11.70
C VAL A 100 -4.36 -3.53 11.38
N LEU A 101 -3.70 -3.84 10.26
CA LEU A 101 -3.30 -5.19 9.89
C LEU A 101 -2.31 -5.80 10.88
N ALA A 102 -1.30 -5.03 11.31
CA ALA A 102 -0.33 -5.47 12.30
C ALA A 102 -0.97 -5.73 13.67
N VAL A 103 -1.90 -4.87 14.11
CA VAL A 103 -2.71 -5.09 15.33
C VAL A 103 -3.52 -6.38 15.23
N ASN A 104 -4.19 -6.61 14.09
CA ASN A 104 -4.92 -7.86 13.86
C ASN A 104 -4.00 -9.09 13.95
N ARG A 105 -2.81 -9.03 13.36
CA ARG A 105 -1.83 -10.14 13.43
C ARG A 105 -1.33 -10.35 14.86
N ALA A 106 -1.00 -9.27 15.57
CA ALA A 106 -0.57 -9.33 16.96
C ALA A 106 -1.65 -9.94 17.87
N SER A 107 -2.91 -9.52 17.72
CA SER A 107 -4.03 -10.07 18.50
C SER A 107 -4.18 -11.58 18.30
N VAL A 108 -4.09 -12.06 17.05
CA VAL A 108 -4.18 -13.50 16.75
C VAL A 108 -2.97 -14.27 17.31
N THR A 109 -1.74 -13.78 17.11
CA THR A 109 -0.53 -14.48 17.58
C THR A 109 -0.41 -14.48 19.11
N LEU A 110 -0.81 -13.40 19.77
CA LEU A 110 -0.77 -13.26 21.22
C LEU A 110 -2.01 -13.82 21.93
N LYS A 111 -3.00 -14.33 21.17
CA LYS A 111 -4.31 -14.77 21.68
C LYS A 111 -5.02 -13.69 22.53
N LEU A 112 -4.86 -12.42 22.14
CA LEU A 112 -5.53 -11.31 22.82
C LEU A 112 -6.98 -11.23 22.34
N HIS A 113 -7.91 -11.67 23.18
CA HIS A 113 -9.36 -11.60 22.92
C HIS A 113 -9.95 -10.17 23.05
N LEU A 114 -9.11 -9.16 23.26
CA LEU A 114 -9.51 -7.77 23.48
C LEU A 114 -10.20 -7.12 22.26
N PHE A 115 -9.86 -7.55 21.04
CA PHE A 115 -10.33 -6.88 19.82
C PHE A 115 -11.48 -7.64 19.16
N SER A 116 -12.68 -7.07 19.22
CA SER A 116 -13.85 -7.61 18.54
C SER A 116 -13.82 -7.32 17.03
N SER A 117 -14.61 -8.07 16.26
CA SER A 117 -14.76 -7.81 14.81
C SER A 117 -15.30 -6.41 14.48
N LEU A 118 -15.98 -5.77 15.44
CA LEU A 118 -16.50 -4.41 15.33
C LEU A 118 -15.37 -3.38 15.31
N PHE A 119 -14.32 -3.57 16.13
CA PHE A 119 -13.16 -2.68 16.19
C PHE A 119 -12.52 -2.52 14.80
N TYR A 120 -12.20 -3.62 14.13
CA TYR A 120 -11.55 -3.57 12.82
C TYR A 120 -12.44 -2.92 11.74
N LYS A 121 -13.75 -3.15 11.79
CA LYS A 121 -14.69 -2.49 10.86
C LYS A 121 -14.74 -0.98 11.10
N ALA A 122 -14.81 -0.57 12.37
CA ALA A 122 -14.82 0.84 12.75
C ALA A 122 -13.51 1.53 12.34
N SER A 123 -12.35 0.91 12.59
CA SER A 123 -11.05 1.45 12.17
C SER A 123 -10.96 1.66 10.66
N ILE A 124 -11.41 0.68 9.86
CA ILE A 124 -11.44 0.83 8.39
C ILE A 124 -12.30 2.03 8.00
N TYR A 125 -13.51 2.16 8.56
CA TYR A 125 -14.42 3.26 8.25
C TYR A 125 -13.83 4.63 8.61
N ILE A 126 -13.20 4.75 9.78
CA ILE A 126 -12.50 5.96 10.22
C ILE A 126 -11.37 6.32 9.25
N ILE A 127 -10.59 5.34 8.78
CA ILE A 127 -9.51 5.57 7.82
C ILE A 127 -10.06 6.08 6.47
N TRP A 128 -11.18 5.56 6.00
CA TRP A 128 -11.84 6.05 4.78
C TRP A 128 -12.37 7.48 4.93
N ILE A 129 -12.98 7.81 6.08
CA ILE A 129 -13.39 9.19 6.39
C ILE A 129 -12.16 10.10 6.38
N PHE A 130 -11.10 9.72 7.08
CA PHE A 130 -9.85 10.49 7.14
C PHE A 130 -9.29 10.76 5.74
N GLY A 131 -9.17 9.74 4.89
CA GLY A 131 -8.69 9.90 3.52
C GLY A 131 -9.59 10.79 2.66
N THR A 132 -10.91 10.65 2.81
CA THR A 132 -11.88 11.48 2.09
C THR A 132 -11.75 12.96 2.48
N ILE A 133 -11.60 13.24 3.79
CA ILE A 133 -11.39 14.61 4.29
C ILE A 133 -10.06 15.17 3.76
N ASP A 134 -8.96 14.41 3.83
CA ASP A 134 -7.65 14.83 3.32
C ASP A 134 -7.71 15.14 1.81
N PHE A 135 -8.41 14.31 1.03
CA PHE A 135 -8.64 14.55 -0.39
C PHE A 135 -9.48 15.82 -0.66
N ILE A 136 -10.56 16.03 0.09
CA ILE A 136 -11.40 17.23 -0.03
C ILE A 136 -10.57 18.48 0.28
N ILE A 137 -9.73 18.47 1.31
CA ILE A 137 -8.84 19.59 1.66
C ILE A 137 -7.94 19.95 0.47
N PHE A 138 -7.34 18.98 -0.22
CA PHE A 138 -6.53 19.24 -1.43
C PHE A 138 -7.35 19.69 -2.65
N CYS A 139 -8.67 19.50 -2.65
CA CYS A 139 -9.56 20.04 -3.66
C CYS A 139 -10.00 21.50 -3.36
N THR A 140 -9.78 21.98 -2.13
CA THR A 140 -10.09 23.37 -1.74
C THR A 140 -8.98 24.34 -2.15
N PRO A 141 -9.24 25.66 -2.26
CA PRO A 141 -8.20 26.64 -2.54
C PRO A 141 -7.18 26.84 -1.39
N LEU A 142 -7.34 26.15 -0.25
CA LEU A 142 -6.55 26.31 0.96
C LEU A 142 -5.24 25.50 0.95
N ALA A 143 -5.23 24.36 0.26
CA ALA A 143 -4.08 23.48 0.11
C ALA A 143 -4.07 22.92 -1.32
N ALA A 144 -2.92 22.96 -1.98
CA ALA A 144 -2.81 22.48 -3.35
C ALA A 144 -1.51 21.74 -3.58
N LYS A 145 -1.56 20.82 -4.53
CA LYS A 145 -0.39 20.18 -5.12
C LYS A 145 -0.16 20.74 -6.51
N THR A 146 1.08 20.68 -6.95
CA THR A 146 1.46 21.00 -8.31
C THR A 146 1.89 19.73 -9.03
N ALA A 147 1.36 19.56 -10.24
CA ALA A 147 1.76 18.55 -11.20
C ALA A 147 2.08 19.31 -12.48
N VAL A 148 3.37 19.41 -12.81
CA VAL A 148 3.84 20.16 -13.98
C VAL A 148 4.65 19.21 -14.86
N PRO A 149 4.46 19.22 -16.18
CA PRO A 149 5.32 18.48 -17.10
C PRO A 149 6.80 18.80 -16.88
N GLY A 150 7.66 17.78 -16.99
CA GLY A 150 9.10 17.89 -16.74
C GLY A 150 9.51 17.80 -15.27
N GLN A 151 8.56 17.84 -14.33
CA GLN A 151 8.75 17.44 -12.93
C GLN A 151 8.20 16.03 -12.74
N PHE A 152 8.97 15.14 -12.12
CA PHE A 152 8.64 13.72 -12.02
C PHE A 152 8.13 13.30 -10.64
N GLN A 153 8.00 14.28 -9.73
CA GLN A 153 7.36 14.16 -8.44
C GLN A 153 6.38 15.32 -8.22
N SER A 154 5.27 15.06 -7.52
CA SER A 154 4.34 16.12 -7.12
C SER A 154 4.95 16.99 -6.01
N HIS A 155 4.87 18.30 -6.18
CA HIS A 155 5.31 19.26 -5.16
C HIS A 155 4.09 19.90 -4.47
N HIS A 156 4.28 20.36 -3.24
CA HIS A 156 3.24 21.12 -2.54
C HIS A 156 3.34 22.59 -2.95
N ASP A 157 2.20 23.21 -3.30
CA ASP A 157 2.17 24.61 -3.71
C ASP A 157 2.43 25.50 -2.48
N ARG A 158 3.56 26.22 -2.48
CA ARG A 158 3.96 27.14 -1.41
C ARG A 158 3.16 28.45 -1.41
N SER A 159 2.42 28.75 -2.49
CA SER A 159 1.54 29.92 -2.53
C SER A 159 0.31 29.78 -1.61
N LYS A 160 0.01 28.56 -1.15
CA LYS A 160 -1.15 28.27 -0.31
C LYS A 160 -0.74 28.10 1.16
N PRO A 161 -1.47 28.72 2.11
CA PRO A 161 -1.06 28.80 3.51
C PRO A 161 -1.07 27.43 4.22
N TYR A 162 -1.97 26.52 3.85
CA TYR A 162 -2.13 25.24 4.55
C TYR A 162 -1.46 24.05 3.86
N SER A 163 -0.89 24.21 2.67
CA SER A 163 -0.23 23.11 1.95
C SER A 163 0.87 22.43 2.77
N TYR A 164 1.68 23.23 3.48
CA TYR A 164 2.78 22.71 4.30
C TYR A 164 2.27 22.06 5.58
N LEU A 165 1.29 22.66 6.24
CA LEU A 165 0.67 22.08 7.43
C LEU A 165 0.04 20.71 7.16
N VAL A 166 -0.70 20.57 6.05
CA VAL A 166 -1.30 19.30 5.63
C VAL A 166 -0.24 18.26 5.27
N LYS A 167 0.87 18.69 4.64
CA LYS A 167 2.03 17.83 4.35
C LYS A 167 2.62 17.29 5.66
N ASP A 168 2.92 18.16 6.61
CA ASP A 168 3.57 17.80 7.87
C ASP A 168 2.69 16.87 8.70
N ILE A 169 1.40 17.20 8.89
CA ILE A 169 0.45 16.34 9.59
C ILE A 169 0.37 14.97 8.93
N GLY A 170 0.26 14.93 7.59
CA GLY A 170 0.23 13.68 6.84
C GLY A 170 1.51 12.85 7.02
N SER A 171 2.67 13.51 7.02
CA SER A 171 3.98 12.88 7.23
C SER A 171 4.10 12.31 8.65
N TYR A 172 3.71 13.05 9.69
CA TYR A 172 3.72 12.58 11.07
C TYR A 172 2.79 11.38 11.27
N ILE A 173 1.57 11.41 10.69
CA ILE A 173 0.63 10.28 10.76
C ILE A 173 1.25 9.03 10.12
N CYS A 174 1.87 9.16 8.95
CA CYS A 174 2.54 8.03 8.28
C CYS A 174 3.69 7.49 9.12
N MET A 175 4.58 8.37 9.59
CA MET A 175 5.76 8.00 10.36
C MET A 175 5.39 7.30 11.67
N ILE A 176 4.44 7.86 12.44
CA ILE A 176 3.94 7.25 13.68
C ILE A 176 3.33 5.88 13.37
N SER A 177 2.52 5.77 12.31
CA SER A 177 1.90 4.51 11.91
C SER A 177 2.93 3.44 11.57
N TYR A 178 4.00 3.80 10.85
CA TYR A 178 5.09 2.89 10.52
C TYR A 178 5.90 2.48 11.75
N ILE A 179 6.22 3.41 12.66
CA ILE A 179 6.92 3.10 13.92
C ILE A 179 6.08 2.13 14.77
N CYS A 180 4.78 2.40 14.96
CA CYS A 180 3.88 1.50 15.69
C CYS A 180 3.80 0.13 15.01
N THR A 181 3.72 0.10 13.68
CA THR A 181 3.72 -1.15 12.90
C THR A 181 5.01 -1.95 13.09
N PHE A 182 6.17 -1.28 13.09
CA PHE A 182 7.48 -1.90 13.34
C PHE A 182 7.54 -2.55 14.72
N VAL A 183 7.13 -1.81 15.75
CA VAL A 183 7.14 -2.29 17.14
C VAL A 183 6.24 -3.52 17.26
N LEU A 184 5.03 -3.48 16.69
CA LEU A 184 4.11 -4.62 16.71
C LEU A 184 4.70 -5.85 16.00
N TYR A 185 5.30 -5.68 14.82
CA TYR A 185 5.95 -6.81 14.14
C TYR A 185 7.15 -7.34 14.91
N THR A 186 7.93 -6.48 15.55
CA THR A 186 9.05 -6.90 16.41
C THR A 186 8.55 -7.74 17.59
N ILE A 187 7.47 -7.33 18.24
CA ILE A 187 6.80 -8.09 19.30
C ILE A 187 6.30 -9.45 18.78
N ILE A 188 5.67 -9.48 17.60
CA ILE A 188 5.21 -10.73 16.96
C ILE A 188 6.38 -11.68 16.72
N VAL A 189 7.46 -11.19 16.09
CA VAL A 189 8.67 -11.97 15.79
C VAL A 189 9.28 -12.54 17.08
N PHE A 190 9.46 -11.70 18.09
CA PHE A 190 10.05 -12.12 19.37
C PHE A 190 9.20 -13.19 20.07
N ASN A 191 7.87 -13.04 20.06
CA ASN A 191 6.98 -14.05 20.63
C ASN A 191 7.02 -15.37 19.88
N ILE A 192 7.07 -15.34 18.54
CA ILE A 192 7.24 -16.55 17.72
C ILE A 192 8.57 -17.25 18.04
N ILE A 193 9.67 -16.49 18.19
CA ILE A 193 10.97 -17.04 18.58
C ILE A 193 10.90 -17.67 19.98
N LYS A 194 10.32 -16.97 20.96
CA LYS A 194 10.16 -17.47 22.34
C LYS A 194 9.33 -18.75 22.40
N LEU A 195 8.21 -18.81 21.67
CA LEU A 195 7.37 -20.01 21.58
C LEU A 195 8.13 -21.19 20.97
N ARG A 196 8.97 -20.91 19.96
CA ARG A 196 9.82 -21.92 19.32
C ARG A 196 10.92 -22.44 20.24
N LEU A 197 11.58 -21.56 21.00
CA LEU A 197 12.62 -21.97 21.97
C LEU A 197 12.05 -22.83 23.11
N LYS A 198 10.80 -22.57 23.53
CA LYS A 198 10.14 -23.38 24.57
C LYS A 198 9.60 -24.72 24.07
N SER A 199 9.42 -24.88 22.77
CA SER A 199 8.71 -26.02 22.21
C SER A 199 9.65 -26.93 21.42
N ALA A 200 10.18 -27.97 22.08
CA ALA A 200 11.09 -28.94 21.46
C ALA A 200 10.49 -29.71 20.27
N HIS A 201 9.15 -29.77 20.17
CA HIS A 201 8.45 -30.61 19.19
C HIS A 201 7.50 -29.85 18.23
N PHE A 202 7.62 -28.52 18.12
CA PHE A 202 6.78 -27.79 17.16
C PHE A 202 7.27 -28.00 15.73
N THR A 203 6.54 -28.84 14.98
CA THR A 203 6.55 -28.91 13.51
C THR A 203 5.94 -27.62 12.94
N SER A 204 6.58 -26.50 13.23
CA SER A 204 6.15 -25.17 12.77
C SER A 204 6.03 -25.18 11.25
N SER A 205 4.82 -24.91 10.79
CA SER A 205 4.44 -24.83 9.38
C SER A 205 5.34 -23.83 8.66
N LYS A 206 6.14 -24.31 7.70
CA LYS A 206 7.00 -23.49 6.80
C LYS A 206 6.27 -22.27 6.24
N THR A 207 4.95 -22.35 6.12
CA THR A 207 4.04 -21.29 5.70
C THR A 207 4.10 -20.06 6.61
N GLU A 208 4.06 -20.22 7.94
CA GLU A 208 4.02 -19.09 8.87
C GLU A 208 5.30 -18.25 8.83
N ARG A 209 6.46 -18.93 8.81
CA ARG A 209 7.77 -18.26 8.66
C ARG A 209 7.85 -17.45 7.36
N SER A 210 7.31 -17.98 6.27
CA SER A 210 7.33 -17.27 4.97
C SER A 210 6.48 -16.00 5.01
N VAL A 211 5.30 -16.04 5.67
CA VAL A 211 4.42 -14.87 5.83
C VAL A 211 5.06 -13.79 6.70
N LEU A 212 5.76 -14.19 7.77
CA LEU A 212 6.46 -13.24 8.65
C LEU A 212 7.64 -12.57 7.94
N LEU A 213 8.48 -13.34 7.24
CA LEU A 213 9.61 -12.82 6.49
C LEU A 213 9.16 -11.80 5.44
N TYR A 214 8.03 -12.08 4.77
CA TYR A 214 7.40 -11.16 3.85
C TYR A 214 7.02 -9.82 4.48
N ALA A 215 6.33 -9.87 5.63
CA ALA A 215 5.92 -8.66 6.32
C ALA A 215 7.14 -7.80 6.69
N ILE A 216 8.24 -8.42 7.12
CA ILE A 216 9.49 -7.72 7.44
C ILE A 216 10.11 -7.07 6.21
N ILE A 217 10.23 -7.81 5.10
CA ILE A 217 10.82 -7.29 3.86
C ILE A 217 9.99 -6.12 3.33
N GLN A 218 8.67 -6.30 3.21
CA GLN A 218 7.76 -5.27 2.74
C GLN A 218 7.79 -4.04 3.65
N PHE A 219 7.84 -4.24 4.97
CA PHE A 219 7.93 -3.16 5.94
C PHE A 219 9.25 -2.38 5.81
N ALA A 220 10.38 -3.08 5.75
CA ALA A 220 11.70 -2.46 5.63
C ALA A 220 11.79 -1.58 4.38
N PHE A 221 11.32 -2.09 3.25
CA PHE A 221 11.27 -1.35 2.01
C PHE A 221 10.39 -0.10 2.07
N LYS A 222 9.20 -0.19 2.69
CA LYS A 222 8.31 0.97 2.90
C LYS A 222 8.95 2.04 3.77
N VAL A 223 9.58 1.63 4.88
CA VAL A 223 10.28 2.56 5.78
C VAL A 223 11.44 3.23 5.07
N ILE A 224 12.28 2.47 4.36
CA ILE A 224 13.41 3.05 3.62
C ILE A 224 12.90 4.10 2.62
N LEU A 225 11.88 3.76 1.84
CA LEU A 225 11.33 4.66 0.83
C LEU A 225 10.76 5.94 1.47
N GLU A 226 10.05 5.82 2.59
CA GLU A 226 9.49 6.95 3.34
C GLU A 226 10.56 7.82 4.01
N LEU A 227 11.63 7.22 4.55
CA LEU A 227 12.74 7.98 5.12
C LEU A 227 13.46 8.77 4.02
N VAL A 228 13.71 8.12 2.88
CA VAL A 228 14.36 8.76 1.73
C VAL A 228 13.50 9.91 1.18
N SER A 229 12.18 9.77 1.15
CA SER A 229 11.26 10.85 0.73
C SER A 229 11.15 11.98 1.75
N SER A 230 11.18 11.65 3.05
CA SER A 230 10.93 12.62 4.12
C SER A 230 12.14 13.50 4.41
N PHE A 231 13.34 12.92 4.44
CA PHE A 231 14.56 13.65 4.80
C PHE A 231 15.11 14.52 3.67
N HIS A 232 14.45 14.58 2.51
CA HIS A 232 14.90 15.34 1.33
C HIS A 232 16.37 15.08 0.96
N VAL A 233 16.89 13.89 1.31
CA VAL A 233 18.29 13.51 1.07
C VAL A 233 18.53 13.33 -0.43
N VAL A 234 17.45 13.04 -1.18
CA VAL A 234 17.53 12.90 -2.64
C VAL A 234 17.64 14.29 -3.25
N PRO A 235 18.73 14.58 -3.99
CA PRO A 235 18.86 15.85 -4.68
C PRO A 235 17.67 16.00 -5.65
N THR A 236 17.13 17.21 -5.77
CA THR A 236 15.99 17.59 -6.64
C THR A 236 16.39 17.57 -8.12
N THR A 237 17.10 16.52 -8.50
CA THR A 237 17.46 16.17 -9.87
C THR A 237 16.31 15.38 -10.48
N PRO A 238 16.06 15.54 -11.78
CA PRO A 238 14.99 14.82 -12.46
C PRO A 238 15.11 13.29 -12.35
N MET A 239 16.33 12.77 -12.37
CA MET A 239 16.58 11.33 -12.19
C MET A 239 16.23 10.86 -10.77
N GLY A 240 16.51 11.68 -9.75
CA GLY A 240 16.13 11.40 -8.36
C GLY A 240 14.62 11.37 -8.18
N GLU A 241 13.90 12.37 -8.71
CA GLU A 241 12.44 12.41 -8.67
C GLU A 241 11.81 11.21 -9.38
N PHE A 242 12.33 10.86 -10.56
CA PHE A 242 11.90 9.68 -11.31
C PHE A 242 12.11 8.38 -10.52
N ALA A 243 13.32 8.17 -9.99
CA ALA A 243 13.64 6.98 -9.21
C ALA A 243 12.76 6.84 -7.97
N MET A 244 12.49 7.96 -7.28
CA MET A 244 11.62 7.99 -6.11
C MET A 244 10.19 7.62 -6.46
N PHE A 245 9.59 8.28 -7.45
CA PHE A 245 8.21 8.01 -7.83
C PHE A 245 8.04 6.60 -8.41
N MET A 246 8.99 6.14 -9.24
CA MET A 246 9.02 4.78 -9.75
C MET A 246 9.15 3.75 -8.62
N GLY A 247 10.01 4.03 -7.63
CA GLY A 247 10.15 3.21 -6.43
C GLY A 247 8.83 3.04 -5.70
N TYR A 248 8.08 4.13 -5.50
CA TYR A 248 6.72 4.06 -4.95
C TYR A 248 5.78 3.24 -5.83
N ALA A 249 5.71 3.54 -7.13
CA ALA A 249 4.83 2.84 -8.05
C ALA A 249 5.08 1.32 -8.05
N LEU A 250 6.34 0.89 -8.16
CA LEU A 250 6.72 -0.53 -8.13
C LEU A 250 6.47 -1.16 -6.75
N MET A 251 6.74 -0.45 -5.65
CA MET A 251 6.48 -0.97 -4.31
C MET A 251 5.00 -1.30 -4.09
N HIS A 252 4.12 -0.39 -4.50
CA HIS A 252 2.69 -0.53 -4.31
C HIS A 252 2.06 -1.47 -5.34
N LEU A 253 2.46 -1.39 -6.62
CA LEU A 253 1.82 -2.14 -7.72
C LEU A 253 2.46 -3.48 -8.05
N LEU A 254 3.74 -3.70 -7.76
CA LEU A 254 4.46 -4.93 -8.16
C LEU A 254 4.92 -5.75 -6.95
N VAL A 255 5.51 -5.12 -5.93
CA VAL A 255 6.08 -5.84 -4.80
C VAL A 255 5.00 -6.50 -3.95
N SER A 256 3.94 -5.76 -3.59
CA SER A 256 2.83 -6.32 -2.81
C SER A 256 2.18 -7.53 -3.49
N PRO A 257 1.79 -7.47 -4.78
CA PRO A 257 1.08 -8.57 -5.44
C PRO A 257 1.95 -9.80 -5.68
N VAL A 258 3.18 -9.59 -6.16
CA VAL A 258 4.12 -10.66 -6.47
C VAL A 258 4.44 -11.44 -5.20
N LEU A 259 4.72 -10.74 -4.10
CA LEU A 259 4.99 -11.41 -2.84
C LEU A 259 3.78 -12.18 -2.31
N PHE A 260 2.56 -11.62 -2.39
CA PHE A 260 1.34 -12.36 -2.03
C PHE A 260 1.17 -13.66 -2.83
N LEU A 261 1.42 -13.62 -4.14
CA LEU A 261 1.34 -14.79 -5.02
C LEU A 261 2.46 -15.81 -4.75
N MET A 262 3.67 -15.35 -4.45
CA MET A 262 4.80 -16.24 -4.18
C MET A 262 4.62 -17.03 -2.87
N LEU A 263 4.07 -16.39 -1.84
CA LEU A 263 3.96 -16.97 -0.50
C LEU A 263 2.76 -17.90 -0.36
N ASN A 264 1.64 -17.56 -0.99
CA ASN A 264 0.41 -18.32 -0.84
C ASN A 264 0.21 -19.28 -2.01
N ARG A 265 0.76 -20.50 -1.88
CA ARG A 265 0.61 -21.56 -2.89
C ARG A 265 -0.85 -21.87 -3.26
N LYS A 266 -1.79 -21.69 -2.33
CA LYS A 266 -3.22 -21.88 -2.60
C LYS A 266 -3.74 -20.73 -3.48
N LEU A 267 -3.48 -19.49 -3.07
CA LEU A 267 -3.84 -18.31 -3.86
C LEU A 267 -3.24 -18.35 -5.27
N ARG A 268 -1.97 -18.78 -5.41
CA ARG A 268 -1.33 -18.93 -6.72
C ARG A 268 -2.04 -19.95 -7.60
N ARG A 269 -2.46 -21.09 -7.04
CA ARG A 269 -3.25 -22.09 -7.76
C ARG A 269 -4.61 -21.54 -8.17
N ASP A 270 -5.28 -20.81 -7.27
CA ASP A 270 -6.58 -20.19 -7.56
C ASP A 270 -6.46 -19.04 -8.57
N PHE A 271 -5.34 -18.33 -8.57
CA PHE A 271 -5.01 -17.30 -9.56
C PHE A 271 -4.71 -17.91 -10.94
N LEU A 272 -4.03 -19.05 -11.02
CA LEU A 272 -3.73 -19.68 -12.31
C LEU A 272 -4.90 -20.51 -12.85
N ARG A 273 -5.71 -21.12 -11.96
CA ARG A 273 -6.87 -21.92 -12.34
C ARG A 273 -7.97 -20.99 -12.86
N ARG A 274 -8.24 -21.07 -14.16
CA ARG A 274 -9.37 -20.38 -14.79
C ARG A 274 -10.64 -20.84 -14.09
N SER A 275 -11.40 -19.89 -13.53
CA SER A 275 -12.56 -20.03 -12.62
C SER A 275 -13.50 -21.21 -12.93
N SER A 276 -13.08 -22.43 -12.59
CA SER A 276 -13.95 -23.60 -12.53
C SER A 276 -14.48 -23.65 -11.11
N THR A 277 -15.78 -23.40 -10.94
CA THR A 277 -16.57 -23.45 -9.70
C THR A 277 -15.88 -24.26 -8.62
N ILE A 278 -15.21 -23.57 -7.69
CA ILE A 278 -14.52 -24.20 -6.56
C ILE A 278 -15.61 -24.79 -5.67
N GLN A 279 -15.82 -26.10 -5.74
CA GLN A 279 -16.58 -26.78 -4.70
C GLN A 279 -15.87 -26.54 -3.37
N VAL A 280 -16.54 -25.79 -2.51
CA VAL A 280 -16.07 -25.48 -1.16
C VAL A 280 -16.22 -26.77 -0.36
N SER A 281 -15.24 -27.68 -0.47
CA SER A 281 -15.06 -28.72 0.54
C SER A 281 -14.75 -27.97 1.83
N CYS A 282 -15.76 -27.87 2.70
CA CYS A 282 -15.73 -27.16 3.96
C CYS A 282 -14.67 -27.83 4.85
N GLN A 283 -13.41 -27.42 4.72
CA GLN A 283 -12.32 -27.89 5.58
C GLN A 283 -12.45 -27.15 6.91
N ARG A 284 -13.40 -27.63 7.72
CA ARG A 284 -13.78 -27.14 9.05
C ARG A 284 -12.83 -27.67 10.14
N THR A 285 -11.57 -27.87 9.81
CA THR A 285 -10.60 -28.55 10.67
C THR A 285 -9.37 -27.66 10.81
N LEU A 286 -9.30 -26.88 11.91
CA LEU A 286 -8.10 -26.33 12.59
C LEU A 286 -8.26 -24.94 13.23
N TYR A 287 -9.48 -24.45 13.49
CA TYR A 287 -9.68 -23.29 14.39
C TYR A 287 -10.89 -23.47 15.30
N ILE A 288 -11.05 -24.64 15.90
CA ILE A 288 -11.87 -24.81 17.11
C ILE A 288 -11.17 -25.88 17.97
N HIS A 289 -10.48 -25.44 19.02
CA HIS A 289 -10.63 -25.93 20.39
C HIS A 289 -9.72 -25.10 21.33
N PRO A 290 -10.12 -24.98 22.60
CA PRO A 290 -10.32 -23.72 23.33
C PRO A 290 -9.05 -22.94 23.70
#